data_AF-A0A920WP56-F1
#
_entry.id   AF-A0A920WP56-F1
#
_cell.length_a   1.000
_cell.length_b   1.000
_cell.length_c   1.000
_cell.angle_alpha   90.00
_cell.angle_beta   90.00
_cell.angle_gamma   90.00
#
_symmetry.space_group_name_H-M   'P 1'
#
loop_
_entity.id
_entity.type
_entity.pdbx_description
1 polymer ?
#
loop_
_entity_poly.entity_id
_entity_poly.type
_entity_poly.pdbx_seq_one_letter_code
_entity_poly.pdbx_strand_id
1 'polypeptide(L)'
;MEAIVRPIATWDEWPEAAQGIFQAFRSPAGEDMVLEKNLFVEAVLPGAMICNLAPEDHDEYRRPFAEPGEGRRPTLTWPREIPIAGEPADVVSIASAYADFMASAPFPKLFVNAEPGAILTGTQRQFCRTWPNQTEVTVAGNHFIQEDSADEIGAALADWHAYL
;
A
#
# COMPACT_ATOMS: atom_id res chain seq x y z
N MET A 1 -1.78 0.32 -6.22
CA MET A 1 -1.11 0.29 -4.92
C MET A 1 -1.72 -0.87 -4.20
N GLU A 2 -0.92 -1.71 -3.58
CA GLU A 2 -1.47 -2.81 -2.78
C GLU A 2 -2.34 -2.27 -1.63
N ALA A 3 -3.42 -2.98 -1.33
CA ALA A 3 -4.37 -2.59 -0.29
C ALA A 3 -4.08 -3.30 1.03
N ILE A 4 -4.42 -2.65 2.13
CA ILE A 4 -4.62 -3.32 3.42
C ILE A 4 -6.02 -3.95 3.35
N VAL A 5 -6.11 -5.26 3.58
CA VAL A 5 -7.36 -6.02 3.46
C VAL A 5 -7.89 -6.52 4.80
N ARG A 6 -7.06 -6.41 5.85
CA ARG A 6 -7.34 -6.76 7.24
C ARG A 6 -6.26 -6.12 8.13
N PRO A 7 -6.44 -6.05 9.45
CA PRO A 7 -5.34 -5.73 10.35
C PRO A 7 -4.18 -6.73 10.20
N ILE A 8 -2.95 -6.20 10.30
CA ILE A 8 -1.72 -6.97 10.21
C ILE A 8 -1.38 -7.47 11.62
N ALA A 9 -1.40 -8.79 11.81
CA ALA A 9 -1.41 -9.37 13.16
C ALA A 9 -0.11 -9.11 13.92
N THR A 10 1.04 -9.20 13.24
CA THR A 10 2.37 -8.95 13.80
C THR A 10 3.26 -8.29 12.75
N TRP A 11 4.39 -7.73 13.19
CA TRP A 11 5.40 -7.20 12.26
C TRP A 11 5.98 -8.27 11.33
N ASP A 12 5.91 -9.56 11.68
CA ASP A 12 6.38 -10.66 10.82
C ASP A 12 5.55 -10.83 9.54
N GLU A 13 4.31 -10.32 9.53
CA GLU A 13 3.46 -10.25 8.32
C GLU A 13 3.75 -9.00 7.47
N TRP A 14 4.66 -8.12 7.90
CA TRP A 14 5.13 -6.95 7.17
C TRP A 14 6.46 -7.25 6.47
N PRO A 15 6.75 -6.68 5.28
CA PRO A 15 8.00 -6.95 4.57
C PRO A 15 9.23 -6.69 5.44
N GLU A 16 10.07 -7.70 5.63
CA GLU A 16 11.25 -7.66 6.51
C GLU A 16 12.15 -6.44 6.22
N ALA A 17 12.43 -6.20 4.94
CA ALA A 17 13.23 -5.07 4.47
C ALA A 17 12.62 -3.69 4.82
N ALA A 18 11.30 -3.63 5.04
CA ALA A 18 10.58 -2.40 5.36
C ALA A 18 10.27 -2.24 6.86
N GLN A 19 10.39 -3.29 7.69
CA GLN A 19 10.02 -3.21 9.11
C GLN A 19 10.77 -2.08 9.85
N GLY A 20 12.09 -2.01 9.68
CA GLY A 20 12.93 -1.01 10.38
C GLY A 20 12.56 0.44 10.04
N ILE A 21 12.35 0.76 8.75
CA ILE A 21 12.00 2.13 8.34
C ILE A 21 10.59 2.52 8.82
N PHE A 22 9.62 1.59 8.76
CA PHE A 22 8.26 1.85 9.23
C PHE A 22 8.18 1.96 10.76
N GLN A 23 8.94 1.16 11.51
CA GLN A 23 9.07 1.34 12.96
C GLN A 23 9.70 2.70 13.30
N ALA A 24 10.71 3.14 12.54
CA ALA A 24 11.33 4.45 12.71
C ALA A 24 10.34 5.60 12.42
N PHE A 25 9.53 5.52 11.36
CA PHE A 25 8.46 6.48 11.10
C PHE A 25 7.43 6.56 12.25
N ARG A 26 7.16 5.43 12.91
CA ARG A 26 6.26 5.36 14.07
C ARG A 26 6.87 5.89 15.37
N SER A 27 8.15 6.26 15.35
CA SER A 27 8.84 6.89 16.47
C SER A 27 8.87 8.42 16.34
N PRO A 28 9.32 9.15 17.38
CA PRO A 28 9.58 10.59 17.28
C PRO A 28 10.59 10.97 16.17
N ALA A 29 11.52 10.07 15.82
CA ALA A 29 12.48 10.31 14.73
C ALA A 29 11.81 10.44 13.35
N GLY A 30 10.61 9.88 13.20
CA GLY A 30 9.82 10.00 11.97
C GLY A 30 9.55 11.44 11.56
N GLU A 31 9.47 12.38 12.53
CA GLU A 31 9.28 13.81 12.26
C GLU A 31 10.43 14.37 11.42
N ASP A 32 11.67 14.21 11.87
CA ASP A 32 12.86 14.64 11.12
C ASP A 32 13.00 13.88 9.79
N MET A 33 12.77 12.58 9.81
CA MET A 33 12.91 11.72 8.64
C MET A 33 11.95 12.10 7.50
N VAL A 34 10.71 12.46 7.81
CA VAL A 34 9.71 12.76 6.78
C VAL A 34 9.53 14.25 6.57
N LEU A 35 9.40 15.05 7.63
CA LEU A 35 9.15 16.48 7.46
C LEU A 35 10.37 17.25 6.99
N GLU A 36 11.56 16.91 7.48
CA GLU A 36 12.78 17.63 7.11
C GLU A 36 13.45 16.97 5.90
N LYS A 37 13.59 15.64 5.92
CA LYS A 37 14.36 14.88 4.93
C LYS A 37 13.54 14.26 3.81
N ASN A 38 12.20 14.35 3.85
CA ASN A 38 11.30 13.83 2.82
C ASN A 38 11.50 12.34 2.48
N LEU A 39 12.03 11.52 3.41
CA LEU A 39 12.48 10.16 3.10
C LEU A 39 11.39 9.24 2.56
N PHE A 40 10.12 9.51 2.87
CA PHE A 40 9.01 8.74 2.29
C PHE A 40 8.98 8.89 0.76
N VAL A 41 9.05 10.12 0.25
CA VAL A 41 9.01 10.39 -1.19
C VAL A 41 10.37 10.12 -1.84
N GLU A 42 11.47 10.45 -1.18
CA GLU A 42 12.81 10.31 -1.78
C GLU A 42 13.34 8.87 -1.80
N ALA A 43 12.89 8.00 -0.88
CA ALA A 43 13.45 6.66 -0.73
C ALA A 43 12.39 5.56 -0.74
N VAL A 44 11.30 5.70 0.03
CA VAL A 44 10.30 4.63 0.16
C VAL A 44 9.50 4.46 -1.12
N LEU A 45 9.05 5.56 -1.73
CA LEU A 45 8.33 5.55 -3.01
C LEU A 45 9.12 4.82 -4.12
N PRO A 46 10.31 5.27 -4.54
CA PRO A 46 11.06 4.61 -5.61
C PRO A 46 11.59 3.22 -5.20
N GLY A 47 11.80 2.98 -3.91
CA GLY A 47 12.24 1.67 -3.40
C GLY A 47 11.14 0.60 -3.39
N ALA A 48 9.87 0.97 -3.60
CA ALA A 48 8.72 0.08 -3.52
C ALA A 48 8.04 -0.17 -4.88
N MET A 49 8.79 -0.01 -5.96
CA MET A 49 8.46 -0.39 -7.34
C MET A 49 9.58 -1.27 -7.92
N ILE A 50 9.34 -1.95 -9.04
CA ILE A 50 10.35 -2.72 -9.78
C ILE A 50 11.05 -1.81 -10.81
N CYS A 51 10.28 -0.95 -11.47
CA CYS A 51 10.80 -0.03 -12.46
C CYS A 51 11.71 1.03 -11.82
N ASN A 52 12.57 1.63 -12.63
CA ASN A 52 13.29 2.83 -12.23
C ASN A 52 12.41 4.03 -12.53
N LEU A 53 11.93 4.72 -11.49
CA LEU A 53 11.16 5.94 -11.65
C LEU A 53 11.99 6.99 -12.38
N ALA A 54 11.45 7.55 -13.47
CA ALA A 54 12.13 8.61 -14.19
C ALA A 54 12.26 9.86 -13.30
N PRO A 55 13.33 10.66 -13.44
CA PRO A 55 13.50 11.87 -12.66
C PRO A 55 12.32 12.83 -12.76
N GLU A 56 11.75 12.98 -13.95
CA GLU A 56 10.61 13.87 -14.21
C GLU A 56 9.34 13.39 -13.50
N ASP A 57 9.12 12.07 -13.45
CA ASP A 57 7.99 11.48 -12.73
C ASP A 57 8.19 11.61 -11.21
N HIS A 58 9.43 11.42 -10.74
CA HIS A 58 9.76 11.62 -9.33
C HIS A 58 9.60 13.08 -8.90
N ASP A 59 9.93 14.03 -9.78
CA ASP A 59 9.71 15.46 -9.56
C ASP A 59 8.22 15.77 -9.36
N GLU A 60 7.31 15.12 -10.11
CA GLU A 60 5.87 15.29 -9.91
C GLU A 60 5.38 14.70 -8.58
N TYR A 61 5.91 13.55 -8.15
CA TYR A 61 5.65 13.04 -6.80
C TYR A 61 6.20 13.95 -5.70
N ARG A 62 7.34 14.61 -5.93
CA ARG A 62 7.96 15.55 -4.99
C ARG A 62 7.23 16.89 -4.94
N ARG A 63 6.62 17.33 -6.04
CA ARG A 63 6.02 18.66 -6.19
C ARG A 63 5.08 19.09 -5.05
N PRO A 64 4.17 18.24 -4.50
CA PRO A 64 3.32 18.62 -3.37
C PRO A 64 4.06 18.73 -2.03
N PHE A 65 5.27 18.18 -1.95
CA PHE A 65 6.08 17.98 -0.73
C PHE A 65 7.44 18.67 -0.82
N ALA A 66 7.60 19.64 -1.73
CA ALA A 66 8.87 20.30 -2.02
C ALA A 66 9.46 20.99 -0.78
N GLU A 67 8.61 21.70 -0.02
CA GLU A 67 9.04 22.45 1.17
C GLU A 67 9.04 21.56 2.44
N PRO A 68 10.09 21.66 3.29
CA PRO A 68 10.10 21.04 4.61
C PRO A 68 8.96 21.48 5.52
N GLY A 69 8.60 20.62 6.47
CA GLY A 69 7.61 20.90 7.51
C GLY A 69 6.24 20.25 7.27
N GLU A 70 5.20 20.85 7.84
CA GLU A 70 3.85 20.25 7.96
C GLU A 70 3.16 19.92 6.62
N GLY A 71 3.60 20.50 5.50
CA GLY A 71 3.12 20.08 4.17
C GLY A 71 3.39 18.59 3.89
N ARG A 72 4.44 18.02 4.50
CA ARG A 72 4.81 16.60 4.42
C ARG A 72 4.14 15.74 5.51
N ARG A 73 3.35 16.32 6.41
CA ARG A 73 2.63 15.59 7.47
C ARG A 73 1.87 14.37 6.95
N PRO A 74 1.14 14.43 5.82
CA PRO A 74 0.38 13.27 5.34
C PRO A 74 1.26 12.05 5.07
N THR A 75 2.47 12.23 4.55
CA THR A 75 3.39 11.12 4.24
C THR A 75 4.04 10.52 5.50
N LEU A 76 3.92 11.16 6.67
CA LEU A 76 4.28 10.57 7.97
C LEU A 76 3.08 9.99 8.73
N THR A 77 1.92 10.64 8.65
CA THR A 77 0.71 10.15 9.30
C THR A 77 0.31 8.78 8.73
N TRP A 78 0.37 8.60 7.42
CA TRP A 78 0.05 7.31 6.78
C TRP A 78 0.78 6.10 7.38
N PRO A 79 2.13 6.05 7.44
CA PRO A 79 2.83 4.92 8.04
C PRO A 79 2.53 4.74 9.55
N ARG A 80 2.08 5.79 10.25
CA ARG A 80 1.65 5.71 11.66
C ARG A 80 0.27 5.10 11.85
N GLU A 81 -0.60 5.26 10.86
CA GLU A 81 -1.97 4.76 10.88
C GLU A 81 -2.11 3.31 10.38
N ILE A 82 -1.05 2.68 9.86
CA ILE A 82 -1.13 1.29 9.39
C ILE A 82 -1.46 0.35 10.57
N PRO A 83 -2.56 -0.42 10.53
CA PRO A 83 -3.02 -1.25 11.64
C PRO A 83 -2.14 -2.50 11.80
N ILE A 84 -1.00 -2.37 12.48
CA ILE A 84 -0.02 -3.45 12.71
C ILE A 84 0.04 -3.75 14.20
N ALA A 85 0.02 -5.04 14.55
CA ALA A 85 0.18 -5.50 15.94
C ALA A 85 -0.80 -4.85 16.93
N GLY A 86 -2.02 -4.58 16.47
CA GLY A 86 -3.10 -4.01 17.29
C GLY A 86 -3.14 -2.48 17.36
N GLU A 87 -2.25 -1.76 16.67
CA GLU A 87 -2.19 -0.29 16.75
C GLU A 87 -2.19 0.41 15.36
N PRO A 88 -2.85 1.58 15.23
CA PRO A 88 -3.71 2.21 16.23
C PRO A 88 -5.08 1.52 16.34
N ALA A 89 -5.63 1.42 17.55
CA ALA A 89 -6.80 0.59 17.84
C ALA A 89 -8.07 0.96 17.04
N ASP A 90 -8.26 2.24 16.74
CA ASP A 90 -9.37 2.73 15.92
C ASP A 90 -9.23 2.29 14.46
N VAL A 91 -8.04 2.41 13.85
CA VAL A 91 -7.79 1.93 12.48
C VAL A 91 -7.83 0.41 12.41
N VAL A 92 -7.38 -0.31 13.45
CA VAL A 92 -7.57 -1.76 13.55
C VAL A 92 -9.06 -2.12 13.55
N SER A 93 -9.89 -1.38 14.28
CA SER A 93 -11.34 -1.59 14.29
C SER A 93 -11.94 -1.32 12.92
N ILE A 94 -11.54 -0.24 12.25
CA ILE A 94 -12.01 0.11 10.90
C ILE A 94 -11.61 -0.99 9.90
N ALA A 95 -10.35 -1.43 9.95
CA ALA A 95 -9.83 -2.45 9.07
C ALA A 95 -10.50 -3.81 9.25
N SER A 96 -10.77 -4.18 10.50
CA SER A 96 -11.55 -5.38 10.81
C SER A 96 -12.98 -5.26 10.26
N ALA A 97 -13.63 -4.11 10.46
CA ALA A 97 -15.02 -3.91 10.06
C ALA A 97 -15.21 -4.00 8.54
N TYR A 98 -14.34 -3.36 7.74
CA TYR A 98 -14.45 -3.51 6.28
C TYR A 98 -14.04 -4.92 5.84
N ALA A 99 -13.12 -5.60 6.52
CA ALA A 99 -12.71 -6.96 6.16
C ALA A 99 -13.90 -7.94 6.29
N ASP A 100 -14.66 -7.83 7.38
CA ASP A 100 -15.88 -8.62 7.61
C ASP A 100 -16.98 -8.29 6.60
N PHE A 101 -17.15 -7.00 6.28
CA PHE A 101 -18.09 -6.57 5.24
C PHE A 101 -17.71 -7.16 3.88
N MET A 102 -16.45 -7.04 3.47
CA MET A 102 -15.96 -7.53 2.18
C MET A 102 -16.08 -9.06 2.05
N ALA A 103 -15.91 -9.80 3.15
CA ALA A 103 -16.08 -11.25 3.20
C ALA A 103 -17.53 -11.73 2.98
N SER A 104 -18.53 -10.85 3.14
CA SER A 104 -19.94 -11.16 2.93
C SER A 104 -20.57 -10.40 1.75
N ALA A 105 -19.91 -9.37 1.24
CA ALA A 105 -20.49 -8.49 0.24
C ALA A 105 -20.63 -9.17 -1.13
N PRO A 106 -21.83 -9.23 -1.73
CA PRO A 106 -22.05 -9.97 -2.97
C PRO A 106 -21.68 -9.18 -4.23
N PHE A 107 -21.28 -7.91 -4.11
CA PHE A 107 -20.88 -7.15 -5.28
C PHE A 107 -19.59 -7.73 -5.90
N PRO A 108 -19.46 -7.66 -7.23
CA PRO A 108 -18.29 -8.16 -7.94
C PRO A 108 -17.05 -7.34 -7.56
N LYS A 109 -15.89 -8.00 -7.53
CA LYS A 109 -14.59 -7.41 -7.16
C LYS A 109 -13.54 -7.76 -8.20
N LEU A 110 -12.71 -6.81 -8.58
CA LEU A 110 -11.45 -7.08 -9.30
C LEU A 110 -10.31 -7.04 -8.29
N PHE A 111 -9.62 -8.16 -8.11
CA PHE A 111 -8.38 -8.23 -7.36
C PHE A 111 -7.19 -8.24 -8.31
N VAL A 112 -6.42 -7.15 -8.29
CA VAL A 112 -5.13 -7.05 -8.98
C VAL A 112 -4.05 -7.52 -8.01
N ASN A 113 -3.65 -8.78 -8.15
CA ASN A 113 -2.53 -9.37 -7.41
C ASN A 113 -1.20 -8.95 -8.05
N ALA A 114 -0.18 -8.73 -7.24
CA ALA A 114 1.16 -8.40 -7.70
C ALA A 114 2.14 -9.55 -7.41
N GLU A 115 3.11 -9.75 -8.30
CA GLU A 115 4.24 -10.64 -8.10
C GLU A 115 5.55 -9.88 -8.37
N PRO A 116 6.49 -9.81 -7.40
CA PRO A 116 6.46 -10.49 -6.09
C PRO A 116 5.50 -9.87 -5.07
N GLY A 117 5.03 -8.63 -5.29
CA GLY A 117 4.26 -7.85 -4.33
C GLY A 117 5.11 -7.38 -3.14
N ALA A 118 4.48 -6.62 -2.23
CA ALA A 118 5.12 -6.18 -0.99
C ALA A 118 4.23 -6.46 0.22
N ILE A 119 3.20 -5.65 0.45
CA ILE A 119 2.39 -5.71 1.68
C ILE A 119 1.20 -6.65 1.59
N LEU A 120 0.69 -6.93 0.38
CA LEU A 120 -0.46 -7.82 0.17
C LEU A 120 0.03 -9.19 -0.31
N THR A 121 0.87 -9.80 0.52
CA THR A 121 1.43 -11.13 0.31
C THR A 121 1.03 -12.07 1.46
N GLY A 122 1.56 -13.29 1.49
CA GLY A 122 1.38 -14.22 2.62
C GLY A 122 -0.08 -14.45 3.04
N THR A 123 -0.34 -14.43 4.35
CA THR A 123 -1.66 -14.67 4.97
C THR A 123 -2.68 -13.60 4.58
N GLN A 124 -2.26 -12.34 4.43
CA GLN A 124 -3.13 -11.24 4.02
C GLN A 124 -3.69 -11.48 2.61
N ARG A 125 -2.82 -11.89 1.67
CA ARG A 125 -3.24 -12.25 0.30
C ARG A 125 -4.21 -13.43 0.29
N GLN A 126 -3.92 -14.47 1.07
CA GLN A 126 -4.82 -15.63 1.16
C GLN A 126 -6.18 -15.25 1.76
N PHE A 127 -6.20 -14.34 2.73
CA PHE A 127 -7.45 -13.79 3.26
C PHE A 127 -8.25 -13.02 2.20
N CYS A 128 -7.61 -12.12 1.43
CA CYS A 128 -8.26 -11.39 0.33
C CYS A 128 -8.93 -12.32 -0.68
N ARG A 129 -8.27 -13.44 -1.03
CA ARG A 129 -8.80 -14.45 -1.97
C ARG A 129 -10.01 -15.23 -1.45
N THR A 130 -10.33 -15.14 -0.16
CA THR A 130 -11.56 -15.75 0.39
C THR A 130 -12.80 -14.92 0.11
N TRP A 131 -12.66 -13.66 -0.31
CA TRP A 131 -13.80 -12.78 -0.56
C TRP A 131 -14.61 -13.26 -1.79
N PRO A 132 -15.95 -13.22 -1.73
CA PRO A 132 -16.80 -13.74 -2.79
C PRO A 132 -16.78 -12.85 -4.04
N ASN A 133 -17.15 -13.44 -5.19
CA ASN A 133 -17.36 -12.75 -6.46
C ASN A 133 -16.13 -11.93 -6.92
N GLN A 134 -14.94 -12.51 -6.73
CA GLN A 134 -13.67 -11.89 -7.09
C GLN A 134 -13.16 -12.47 -8.42
N THR A 135 -12.86 -11.57 -9.36
CA THR A 135 -12.01 -11.86 -10.52
C THR A 135 -10.59 -11.47 -10.15
N GLU A 136 -9.64 -12.39 -10.29
CA GLU A 136 -8.24 -12.13 -9.99
C GLU A 136 -7.42 -12.04 -11.27
N VAL A 137 -6.55 -11.02 -11.36
CA VAL A 137 -5.47 -10.92 -12.35
C VAL A 137 -4.15 -10.78 -11.61
N THR A 138 -3.06 -11.28 -12.19
CA THR A 138 -1.71 -11.11 -11.62
C THR A 138 -0.85 -10.32 -12.58
N VAL A 139 -0.19 -9.29 -12.08
CA VAL A 139 0.74 -8.42 -12.81
C VAL A 139 2.10 -8.39 -12.13
N ALA A 140 3.14 -7.96 -12.84
CA ALA A 140 4.44 -7.71 -12.22
C ALA A 140 4.38 -6.46 -11.34
N GLY A 141 4.98 -6.50 -10.16
CA GLY A 141 5.13 -5.28 -9.36
C GLY A 141 5.42 -5.51 -7.88
N ASN A 142 5.83 -4.44 -7.22
CA ASN A 142 6.00 -4.38 -5.76
C ASN A 142 4.74 -3.73 -5.12
N HIS A 143 4.88 -2.56 -4.48
CA HIS A 143 3.77 -1.88 -3.80
C HIS A 143 3.03 -0.90 -4.72
N PHE A 144 3.78 -0.06 -5.45
CA PHE A 144 3.26 0.93 -6.40
C PHE A 144 3.03 0.30 -7.78
N ILE A 145 2.23 -0.76 -7.82
CA ILE A 145 2.01 -1.63 -8.99
C ILE A 145 1.54 -0.89 -10.26
N GLN A 146 1.01 0.32 -10.12
CA GLN A 146 0.63 1.14 -11.27
C GLN A 146 1.84 1.63 -12.06
N GLU A 147 2.98 1.86 -11.41
CA GLU A 147 4.22 2.25 -12.09
C GLU A 147 4.89 1.05 -12.77
N ASP A 148 4.61 -0.17 -12.31
CA ASP A 148 5.19 -1.39 -12.85
C ASP A 148 4.35 -2.00 -13.98
N SER A 149 3.02 -1.83 -13.95
CA SER A 149 2.09 -2.56 -14.83
C SER A 149 0.82 -1.77 -15.17
N ALA A 150 0.93 -0.46 -15.40
CA ALA A 150 -0.21 0.40 -15.75
C ALA A 150 -1.12 -0.17 -16.86
N ASP A 151 -0.52 -0.61 -17.97
CA ASP A 151 -1.26 -1.08 -19.14
C ASP A 151 -2.03 -2.38 -18.86
N GLU A 152 -1.40 -3.33 -18.17
CA GLU A 152 -2.03 -4.61 -17.80
C GLU A 152 -3.19 -4.39 -16.82
N ILE A 153 -3.00 -3.50 -15.84
CA ILE A 153 -4.04 -3.12 -14.88
C ILE A 153 -5.20 -2.42 -15.62
N GLY A 154 -4.91 -1.51 -16.54
CA GLY A 154 -5.90 -0.80 -17.33
C GLY A 154 -6.73 -1.74 -18.21
N ALA A 155 -6.08 -2.67 -18.90
CA ALA A 155 -6.74 -3.68 -19.72
C ALA A 155 -7.64 -4.59 -18.87
N ALA A 156 -7.12 -5.11 -17.75
CA ALA A 156 -7.90 -5.96 -16.84
C ALA A 156 -9.13 -5.23 -16.27
N LEU A 157 -9.00 -3.95 -15.94
CA LEU A 157 -10.11 -3.13 -15.45
C LEU A 157 -11.17 -2.92 -16.54
N ALA A 158 -10.75 -2.60 -17.77
CA ALA A 158 -11.64 -2.39 -18.90
C ALA A 158 -12.41 -3.67 -19.25
N ASP A 159 -11.71 -4.80 -19.31
CA ASP A 159 -12.31 -6.11 -19.54
C ASP A 159 -13.31 -6.44 -18.42
N TRP A 160 -12.89 -6.34 -17.15
CA TRP A 160 -13.75 -6.63 -16.01
C TRP A 160 -15.03 -5.79 -16.04
N HIS A 161 -14.91 -4.48 -16.31
CA HIS A 161 -16.06 -3.58 -16.40
C HIS A 161 -17.00 -3.94 -17.56
N ALA A 162 -16.49 -4.47 -18.67
CA ALA A 162 -17.33 -4.90 -19.80
C ALA A 162 -18.16 -6.17 -19.50
N TYR A 163 -17.78 -6.96 -18.49
CA TYR A 163 -18.48 -8.18 -18.06
C TYR A 163 -19.40 -7.98 -16.83
N LEU A 164 -19.53 -6.75 -16.33
CA LEU A 164 -20.47 -6.36 -15.27
C LEU A 164 -21.87 -6.06 -15.81
#